data_AF-A0A538B5I9-F1
#
_entry.id   AF-A0A538B5I9-F1
#
_cell.length_a   1.000
_cell.length_b   1.000
_cell.length_c   1.000
_cell.angle_alpha   90.00
_cell.angle_beta   90.00
_cell.angle_gamma   90.00
#
_symmetry.space_group_name_H-M   'P 1'
#
loop_
_entity.id
_entity.type
_entity.pdbx_description
1 polymer ?
#
loop_
_entity_poly.entity_id
_entity_poly.type
_entity_poly.pdbx_seq_one_letter_code
_entity_poly.pdbx_strand_id
1 'polypeptide(L)'
;FQDEKFGAVAAAMTLGKRLAAVRLDTPASRRGDFSAILREVRWELDERGFGEVKIFASGGIDETRILELNRYVDAYGVGTAISNAPVVDFALDIVEVDGRPRAKRGKLSGRKHLWECPDCGDRGISPWATRLGHCPRCGHRVRELLETWIAKGKRKRGYPSAHDIRERTLQQIAAAPDPYGRVG
;
A
#
# COMPACT_ATOMS: atom_id res chain seq x y z
N PHE A 1 -5.80 -21.55 -30.55
CA PHE A 1 -5.80 -20.44 -31.51
C PHE A 1 -6.88 -19.41 -31.16
N GLN A 2 -7.01 -19.02 -29.89
CA GLN A 2 -7.83 -17.85 -29.55
C GLN A 2 -6.94 -16.92 -28.73
N ASP A 3 -6.66 -15.78 -29.33
CA ASP A 3 -6.01 -14.62 -28.73
C ASP A 3 -6.99 -13.94 -27.76
N GLU A 4 -6.45 -13.23 -26.78
CA GLU A 4 -7.17 -12.62 -25.64
C GLU A 4 -8.38 -11.80 -26.10
N LYS A 5 -8.25 -11.06 -27.20
CA LYS A 5 -9.34 -10.33 -27.86
C LYS A 5 -10.53 -11.22 -28.17
N PHE A 6 -10.31 -12.29 -28.93
CA PHE A 6 -11.40 -13.15 -29.40
C PHE A 6 -12.06 -13.88 -28.23
N GLY A 7 -11.28 -14.28 -27.23
CA GLY A 7 -11.80 -14.86 -26.00
C GLY A 7 -12.71 -13.90 -25.23
N ALA A 8 -12.29 -12.64 -25.08
CA ALA A 8 -13.09 -11.62 -24.39
C ALA A 8 -14.42 -11.33 -25.11
N VAL A 9 -14.38 -11.16 -26.44
CA VAL A 9 -15.59 -10.93 -27.24
C VAL A 9 -16.52 -12.14 -27.19
N ALA A 10 -15.99 -13.37 -27.32
CA ALA A 10 -16.80 -14.57 -27.24
C ALA A 10 -17.48 -14.72 -25.87
N ALA A 11 -16.77 -14.43 -24.78
CA ALA A 11 -17.34 -14.43 -23.43
C ALA A 11 -18.45 -13.39 -23.30
N ALA A 12 -18.24 -12.16 -23.81
CA ALA A 12 -19.21 -11.08 -23.76
C ALA A 12 -20.47 -11.40 -24.57
N MET A 13 -20.33 -11.94 -25.79
CA MET A 13 -21.46 -12.38 -26.60
C MET A 13 -22.25 -13.52 -25.94
N THR A 14 -21.57 -14.46 -25.29
CA THR A 14 -22.20 -15.64 -24.68
C THR A 14 -22.96 -15.28 -23.41
N LEU A 15 -22.39 -14.43 -22.55
CA LEU A 15 -22.93 -14.14 -21.23
C LEU A 15 -23.77 -12.86 -21.22
N GLY A 16 -23.53 -11.95 -22.16
CA GLY A 16 -24.22 -10.66 -22.28
C GLY A 16 -24.16 -9.88 -20.98
N LYS A 17 -25.30 -9.39 -20.51
CA LYS A 17 -25.44 -8.60 -19.27
C LYS A 17 -25.04 -9.34 -17.99
N ARG A 18 -24.81 -10.66 -18.05
CA ARG A 18 -24.35 -11.46 -16.90
C ARG A 18 -22.83 -11.42 -16.73
N LEU A 19 -22.08 -10.93 -17.73
CA LEU A 19 -20.64 -10.78 -17.64
C LEU A 19 -20.28 -9.46 -16.96
N ALA A 20 -19.74 -9.53 -15.75
CA ALA A 20 -19.26 -8.34 -15.04
C ALA A 20 -17.88 -7.90 -15.52
N ALA A 21 -16.98 -8.86 -15.77
CA ALA A 21 -15.60 -8.56 -16.14
C ALA A 21 -14.95 -9.71 -16.92
N VAL A 22 -13.93 -9.37 -17.71
CA VAL A 22 -12.96 -10.33 -18.27
C VAL A 22 -11.63 -10.23 -17.52
N ARG A 23 -11.00 -11.37 -17.26
CA ARG A 23 -9.66 -11.41 -16.67
C ARG A 23 -8.61 -11.75 -17.72
N LEU A 24 -7.61 -10.88 -17.85
CA LEU A 24 -6.45 -11.09 -18.70
C LEU A 24 -5.24 -11.45 -17.82
N ASP A 25 -4.72 -12.65 -18.03
CA ASP A 25 -3.56 -13.22 -17.33
C ASP A 25 -2.55 -13.74 -18.37
N THR A 26 -2.18 -12.89 -19.32
CA THR A 26 -1.37 -13.29 -20.46
C THR A 26 0.01 -13.77 -20.00
N PRO A 27 0.42 -15.01 -20.33
CA PRO A 27 1.74 -15.53 -19.99
C PRO A 27 2.86 -14.67 -20.55
N ALA A 28 4.00 -14.59 -19.86
CA ALA A 28 5.13 -13.75 -20.27
C ALA A 28 5.58 -13.99 -21.72
N SER A 29 5.50 -15.24 -22.20
CA SER A 29 5.86 -15.62 -23.57
C SER A 29 4.95 -15.05 -24.66
N ARG A 30 3.73 -14.61 -24.31
CA ARG A 30 2.74 -14.02 -25.25
C ARG A 30 2.36 -12.59 -24.91
N ARG A 31 2.87 -12.06 -23.80
CA ARG A 31 2.44 -10.78 -23.24
C ARG A 31 2.81 -9.60 -24.13
N GLY A 32 3.93 -9.69 -24.86
CA GLY A 32 4.38 -8.64 -25.78
C GLY A 32 4.21 -7.25 -25.16
N ASP A 33 3.49 -6.38 -25.89
CA ASP A 33 2.95 -5.14 -25.33
C ASP A 33 1.56 -5.39 -24.72
N PHE A 34 1.53 -5.61 -23.40
CA PHE A 34 0.29 -5.88 -22.68
C PHE A 34 -0.68 -4.70 -22.71
N SER A 35 -0.17 -3.47 -22.80
CA SER A 35 -1.01 -2.26 -22.91
C SER A 35 -1.73 -2.23 -24.25
N ALA A 36 -1.05 -2.61 -25.34
CA ALA A 36 -1.67 -2.76 -26.64
C ALA A 36 -2.77 -3.84 -26.64
N ILE A 37 -2.53 -4.99 -25.99
CA ILE A 37 -3.53 -6.05 -25.84
C ILE A 37 -4.77 -5.54 -25.09
N LEU A 38 -4.57 -4.88 -23.95
CA LEU A 38 -5.67 -4.33 -23.14
C LEU A 38 -6.49 -3.28 -23.91
N ARG A 39 -5.80 -2.41 -24.66
CA ARG A 39 -6.46 -1.43 -25.54
C ARG A 39 -7.27 -2.10 -26.64
N GLU A 40 -6.73 -3.15 -27.27
CA GLU A 40 -7.41 -3.90 -28.32
C GLU A 40 -8.66 -4.62 -27.78
N VAL A 41 -8.54 -5.29 -26.62
CA VAL A 41 -9.69 -5.91 -25.97
C VAL A 41 -10.76 -4.89 -25.61
N ARG A 42 -10.37 -3.75 -25.02
CA ARG A 42 -11.30 -2.68 -24.66
C ARG A 42 -12.05 -2.15 -25.89
N TRP A 43 -11.32 -1.84 -26.96
CA TRP A 43 -11.89 -1.38 -28.23
C TRP A 43 -12.93 -2.36 -28.78
N GLU A 44 -12.61 -3.64 -28.82
CA GLU A 44 -13.47 -4.65 -29.44
C GLU A 44 -14.73 -4.97 -28.62
N LEU A 45 -14.64 -4.85 -27.30
CA LEU A 45 -15.81 -4.90 -26.42
C LEU A 45 -16.71 -3.67 -26.64
N ASP A 46 -16.12 -2.48 -26.70
CA ASP A 46 -16.85 -1.21 -26.86
C ASP A 46 -17.59 -1.14 -28.19
N GLU A 47 -16.91 -1.47 -29.29
CA GLU A 47 -17.46 -1.51 -30.65
C GLU A 47 -18.68 -2.45 -30.76
N ARG A 48 -18.79 -3.42 -29.86
CA ARG A 48 -19.89 -4.41 -29.83
C ARG A 48 -20.93 -4.13 -28.74
N GLY A 49 -20.87 -2.96 -28.10
CA GLY A 49 -21.83 -2.54 -27.09
C GLY A 49 -21.61 -3.15 -25.70
N PHE A 50 -20.41 -3.69 -25.42
CA PHE A 50 -20.02 -4.27 -24.13
C PHE A 50 -19.13 -3.33 -23.30
N GLY A 51 -19.37 -2.01 -23.40
CA GLY A 51 -18.61 -0.99 -22.66
C GLY A 51 -18.65 -1.13 -21.13
N GLU A 52 -19.72 -1.73 -20.60
CA GLU A 52 -19.89 -1.98 -19.16
C GLU A 52 -19.04 -3.14 -18.63
N VAL A 53 -18.58 -4.05 -19.51
CA VAL A 53 -17.77 -5.22 -19.10
C VAL A 53 -16.41 -4.72 -18.63
N LYS A 54 -16.10 -4.94 -17.36
CA LYS A 54 -14.84 -4.50 -16.74
C LYS A 54 -13.64 -5.34 -17.18
N ILE A 55 -12.44 -4.79 -17.07
CA ILE A 55 -11.20 -5.49 -17.36
C ILE A 55 -10.41 -5.68 -16.07
N PHE A 56 -10.11 -6.95 -15.75
CA PHE A 56 -9.27 -7.34 -14.62
C PHE A 56 -7.91 -7.83 -15.16
N ALA A 57 -6.81 -7.23 -14.73
CA ALA A 57 -5.46 -7.66 -15.13
C ALA A 57 -4.73 -8.40 -14.00
N SER A 58 -3.98 -9.45 -14.33
CA SER A 58 -3.14 -10.15 -13.36
C SER A 58 -1.81 -10.64 -13.95
N GLY A 59 -0.94 -11.11 -13.06
CA GLY A 59 0.35 -11.72 -13.38
C GLY A 59 1.43 -10.67 -13.62
N GLY A 60 2.50 -10.68 -12.84
CA GLY A 60 3.60 -9.72 -12.98
C GLY A 60 3.16 -8.25 -12.89
N ILE A 61 2.16 -7.95 -12.06
CA ILE A 61 1.68 -6.60 -11.78
C ILE A 61 2.46 -6.04 -10.59
N ASP A 62 3.08 -4.89 -10.78
CA ASP A 62 3.75 -4.07 -9.77
C ASP A 62 3.22 -2.62 -9.84
N GLU A 63 3.72 -1.74 -8.98
CA GLU A 63 3.33 -0.34 -8.94
C GLU A 63 3.54 0.38 -10.28
N THR A 64 4.59 0.04 -11.04
CA THR A 64 4.91 0.71 -12.30
C THR A 64 3.90 0.30 -13.37
N ARG A 65 3.61 -1.00 -13.46
CA ARG A 65 2.60 -1.53 -14.39
C ARG A 65 1.19 -1.05 -14.08
N ILE A 66 0.81 -0.93 -12.81
CA ILE A 66 -0.49 -0.36 -12.46
C ILE A 66 -0.63 1.04 -13.08
N LEU A 67 0.39 1.88 -12.94
CA LEU A 67 0.36 3.27 -13.43
C LEU A 67 0.26 3.36 -14.96
N GLU A 68 0.92 2.45 -15.68
CA GLU A 68 0.83 2.35 -17.14
C GLU A 68 -0.54 1.84 -17.62
N LEU A 69 -1.15 0.92 -16.87
CA LEU A 69 -2.34 0.18 -17.29
C LEU A 69 -3.66 0.78 -16.78
N ASN A 70 -3.62 1.72 -15.84
CA ASN A 70 -4.81 2.32 -15.19
C ASN A 70 -5.83 2.89 -16.19
N ARG A 71 -5.41 3.25 -17.41
CA ARG A 71 -6.31 3.73 -18.47
C ARG A 71 -7.27 2.65 -19.01
N TYR A 72 -6.89 1.38 -18.93
CA TYR A 72 -7.62 0.26 -19.56
C TYR A 72 -8.12 -0.79 -18.57
N VAL A 73 -7.64 -0.76 -17.33
CA VAL A 73 -7.87 -1.81 -16.33
C VAL A 73 -8.69 -1.26 -15.17
N ASP A 74 -9.75 -1.95 -14.81
CA ASP A 74 -10.64 -1.60 -13.70
C ASP A 74 -10.23 -2.25 -12.37
N ALA A 75 -9.51 -3.39 -12.43
CA ALA A 75 -9.10 -4.14 -11.24
C ALA A 75 -7.82 -4.96 -11.47
N TYR A 76 -7.06 -5.17 -10.40
CA TYR A 76 -5.76 -5.85 -10.45
C TYR A 76 -5.67 -7.05 -9.51
N GLY A 77 -5.05 -8.12 -10.03
CA GLY A 77 -4.55 -9.24 -9.25
C GLY A 77 -3.05 -9.08 -9.03
N VAL A 78 -2.67 -8.62 -7.85
CA VAL A 78 -1.26 -8.41 -7.46
C VAL A 78 -0.81 -9.56 -6.56
N GLY A 79 0.17 -10.33 -7.02
CA GLY A 79 0.72 -11.48 -6.31
C GLY A 79 2.11 -11.19 -5.76
N THR A 80 3.13 -11.68 -6.46
CA THR A 80 4.55 -11.69 -6.04
C THR A 80 5.06 -10.33 -5.57
N ALA A 81 4.64 -9.22 -6.18
CA ALA A 81 5.06 -7.88 -5.77
C ALA A 81 4.71 -7.55 -4.31
N ILE A 82 3.62 -8.11 -3.78
CA ILE A 82 3.21 -7.95 -2.38
C ILE A 82 3.69 -9.14 -1.54
N SER A 83 3.42 -10.37 -1.99
CA SER A 83 3.66 -11.56 -1.16
C SER A 83 5.15 -11.88 -0.98
N ASN A 84 6.00 -11.40 -1.89
CA ASN A 84 7.46 -11.52 -1.84
C ASN A 84 8.13 -10.14 -1.70
N ALA A 85 7.44 -9.18 -1.07
CA ALA A 85 8.02 -7.88 -0.77
C ALA A 85 9.26 -8.05 0.15
N PRO A 86 10.30 -7.22 -0.03
CA PRO A 86 11.46 -7.23 0.85
C PRO A 86 11.04 -7.05 2.32
N VAL A 87 11.63 -7.85 3.20
CA VAL A 87 11.37 -7.74 4.64
C VAL A 87 12.02 -6.47 5.21
N VAL A 88 11.33 -5.82 6.14
CA VAL A 88 11.94 -4.75 6.95
C VAL A 88 12.79 -5.40 8.02
N ASP A 89 14.10 -5.15 7.99
CA ASP A 89 15.08 -5.72 8.92
C ASP A 89 15.00 -5.02 10.30
N PHE A 90 14.09 -5.50 11.15
CA PHE A 90 13.94 -5.02 12.52
C PHE A 90 14.94 -5.68 13.47
N ALA A 91 15.60 -4.85 14.28
CA ALA A 91 16.45 -5.31 15.38
C ALA A 91 15.80 -5.02 16.74
N LEU A 92 16.02 -5.91 17.71
CA LEU A 92 15.69 -5.70 19.11
C LEU A 92 16.98 -5.50 19.90
N ASP A 93 17.10 -4.34 20.55
CA ASP A 93 18.29 -3.96 21.30
C ASP A 93 17.89 -3.41 22.68
N ILE A 94 18.69 -3.74 23.70
CA ILE A 94 18.57 -3.11 25.02
C ILE A 94 19.07 -1.66 24.91
N VAL A 95 18.25 -0.72 25.38
CA VAL A 95 18.56 0.72 25.39
C VAL A 95 18.67 1.31 26.81
N GLU A 96 18.22 0.58 27.82
CA GLU A 96 18.23 1.02 29.23
C GLU A 96 18.39 -0.21 30.14
N VAL A 97 19.25 -0.11 31.16
CA VAL A 97 19.47 -1.15 32.17
C VAL A 97 19.40 -0.49 33.54
N ASP A 98 18.57 -1.01 34.44
CA ASP A 98 18.35 -0.46 35.79
C ASP A 98 18.06 1.06 35.80
N GLY A 99 17.26 1.51 34.83
CA GLY A 99 16.91 2.93 34.66
C GLY A 99 18.03 3.81 34.08
N ARG A 100 19.20 3.25 33.75
CA ARG A 100 20.35 3.99 33.21
C ARG A 100 20.46 3.78 31.68
N PRO A 101 20.60 4.85 30.88
CA PRO A 101 20.82 4.74 29.44
C PRO A 101 22.06 3.89 29.11
N ARG A 102 21.85 2.77 28.39
CA ARG A 102 22.89 1.81 28.00
C ARG A 102 22.54 1.20 26.65
N ALA A 103 23.43 1.27 25.68
CA ALA A 103 23.24 0.60 24.38
C ALA A 103 24.59 0.20 23.78
N LYS A 104 24.56 -0.76 22.85
CA LYS A 104 25.74 -1.14 22.05
C LYS A 104 26.09 -0.07 21.01
N ARG A 105 27.30 -0.15 20.44
CA ARG A 105 27.73 0.74 19.36
C ARG A 105 26.71 0.74 18.20
N GLY A 106 26.45 1.94 17.66
CA GLY A 106 25.49 2.12 16.58
C GLY A 106 24.01 2.17 17.01
N LYS A 107 23.71 2.19 18.31
CA LYS A 107 22.34 2.28 18.84
C LYS A 107 22.19 3.44 19.82
N LEU A 108 21.05 4.13 19.73
CA LEU A 108 20.72 5.23 20.63
C LEU A 108 20.21 4.68 21.96
N SER A 109 20.88 5.01 23.07
CA SER A 109 20.50 4.60 24.42
C SER A 109 19.28 5.39 24.96
N GLY A 110 18.78 4.96 26.11
CA GLY A 110 17.65 5.56 26.84
C GLY A 110 16.29 5.23 26.23
N ARG A 111 15.25 5.27 27.08
CA ARG A 111 13.86 5.36 26.62
C ARG A 111 13.64 6.65 25.84
N LYS A 112 12.72 6.62 24.89
CA LYS A 112 12.47 7.72 23.93
C LYS A 112 10.98 7.87 23.67
N HIS A 113 10.59 9.09 23.32
CA HIS A 113 9.34 9.42 22.66
C HIS A 113 9.52 9.25 21.15
N LEU A 114 8.47 8.79 20.46
CA LEU A 114 8.34 8.93 19.00
C LEU A 114 7.18 9.86 18.76
N TRP A 115 7.42 11.00 18.12
CA TRP A 115 6.39 12.00 17.92
C TRP A 115 6.16 12.32 16.46
N GLU A 116 4.96 12.83 16.17
CA GLU A 116 4.54 13.33 14.86
C GLU A 116 3.82 14.67 15.02
N CYS A 117 4.05 15.58 14.08
CA CYS A 117 3.25 16.77 13.89
C CYS A 117 2.08 16.46 12.96
N PRO A 118 0.82 16.56 13.42
CA PRO A 118 -0.34 16.26 12.60
C PRO A 118 -0.53 17.25 11.44
N ASP A 119 -0.01 18.48 11.56
CA ASP A 119 -0.21 19.54 10.57
C ASP A 119 0.75 19.42 9.38
N CYS A 120 2.05 19.26 9.63
CA CYS A 120 3.06 19.25 8.56
C CYS A 120 3.67 17.86 8.31
N GLY A 121 3.24 16.84 9.05
CA GLY A 121 3.73 15.46 8.91
C GLY A 121 5.15 15.21 9.41
N ASP A 122 5.81 16.22 10.01
CA ASP A 122 7.16 16.07 10.53
C ASP A 122 7.19 15.04 11.68
N ARG A 123 8.24 14.22 11.73
CA ARG A 123 8.37 13.14 12.69
C ARG A 123 9.75 13.16 13.32
N GLY A 124 9.84 12.79 14.57
CA GLY A 124 11.11 12.73 15.26
C GLY A 124 11.09 11.90 16.53
N ILE A 125 12.26 11.75 17.11
CA ILE A 125 12.47 11.09 18.39
C ILE A 125 12.96 12.11 19.41
N SER A 126 12.62 11.90 20.68
CA SER A 126 13.14 12.72 21.78
C SER A 126 13.44 11.88 23.01
N PRO A 127 14.43 12.26 23.84
CA PRO A 127 14.66 11.58 25.11
C PRO A 127 13.38 11.52 25.96
N TRP A 128 13.16 10.43 26.68
CA TRP A 128 11.95 10.24 27.49
C TRP A 128 11.74 11.33 28.56
N ALA A 129 12.82 11.92 29.08
CA ALA A 129 12.76 13.02 30.04
C ALA A 129 12.26 14.34 29.43
N THR A 130 12.28 14.47 28.10
CA THR A 130 11.78 15.66 27.42
C THR A 130 10.27 15.70 27.47
N ARG A 131 9.71 16.86 27.87
CA ARG A 131 8.29 17.13 27.72
C ARG A 131 8.00 17.48 26.26
N LEU A 132 7.21 16.65 25.58
CA LEU A 132 6.76 16.94 24.23
C LEU A 132 5.95 18.25 24.20
N GLY A 133 6.28 19.11 23.23
CA GLY A 133 5.70 20.43 23.07
C GLY A 133 5.31 20.67 21.62
N HIS A 134 6.11 21.46 20.92
CA HIS A 134 5.82 21.94 19.57
C HIS A 134 6.79 21.37 18.53
N CYS A 135 6.30 21.26 17.31
CA CYS A 135 7.02 20.78 16.15
C CYS A 135 8.14 21.79 15.82
N PRO A 136 9.39 21.32 15.65
CA PRO A 136 10.50 22.22 15.32
C PRO A 136 10.36 22.84 13.93
N ARG A 137 9.55 22.26 13.04
CA ARG A 137 9.35 22.71 11.67
C ARG A 137 8.28 23.79 11.53
N CYS A 138 7.12 23.62 12.18
CA CYS A 138 5.97 24.50 11.97
C CYS A 138 5.36 25.08 13.25
N GLY A 139 5.90 24.76 14.44
CA GLY A 139 5.43 25.30 15.71
C GLY A 139 4.12 24.71 16.25
N HIS A 140 3.42 23.85 15.51
CA HIS A 140 2.20 23.19 16.01
C HIS A 140 2.50 22.09 17.02
N ARG A 141 1.52 21.72 17.84
CA ARG A 141 1.68 20.72 18.90
C ARG A 141 1.93 19.34 18.31
N VAL A 142 2.95 18.63 18.81
CA VAL A 142 3.22 17.25 18.40
C VAL A 142 2.41 16.25 19.22
N ARG A 143 2.12 15.08 18.65
CA ARG A 143 1.53 13.93 19.37
C ARG A 143 2.56 12.83 19.61
N GLU A 144 2.43 12.11 20.72
CA GLU A 144 3.15 10.86 20.97
C GLU A 144 2.55 9.74 20.11
N LEU A 145 3.41 8.90 19.54
CA LEU A 145 3.03 7.73 18.75
C LEU A 145 3.25 6.41 19.50
N LEU A 146 4.16 6.36 20.48
CA LEU A 146 4.36 5.15 21.29
C LEU A 146 3.29 5.06 22.38
N GLU A 147 2.49 4.01 22.29
CA GLU A 147 1.46 3.71 23.27
C GLU A 147 1.76 2.41 24.01
N THR A 148 1.44 2.36 25.30
CA THR A 148 1.61 1.14 26.10
C THR A 148 0.47 0.15 25.82
N TRP A 149 0.78 -0.96 25.14
CA TRP A 149 -0.19 -2.03 24.87
C TRP A 149 -0.26 -3.11 25.95
N ILE A 150 0.89 -3.42 26.57
CA ILE A 150 1.03 -4.43 27.61
C ILE A 150 1.67 -3.78 28.84
N ALA A 151 1.07 -3.98 30.01
CA ALA A 151 1.62 -3.55 31.29
C ALA A 151 1.45 -4.66 32.33
N LYS A 152 2.53 -5.02 33.04
CA LYS A 152 2.53 -6.09 34.05
C LYS A 152 1.94 -7.41 33.52
N GLY A 153 2.29 -7.79 32.28
CA GLY A 153 1.81 -8.99 31.61
C GLY A 153 0.35 -8.95 31.15
N LYS A 154 -0.39 -7.87 31.42
CA LYS A 154 -1.79 -7.71 31.01
C LYS A 154 -1.92 -6.75 29.84
N ARG A 155 -2.76 -7.12 28.88
CA ARG A 155 -3.16 -6.23 27.78
C ARG A 155 -4.04 -5.12 28.32
N LYS A 156 -3.83 -3.89 27.88
CA LYS A 156 -4.63 -2.73 28.29
C LYS A 156 -5.93 -2.56 27.50
N ARG A 157 -6.05 -3.14 26.30
CA ARG A 157 -7.18 -2.95 25.37
C ARG A 157 -7.32 -4.10 24.38
N GLY A 158 -8.45 -4.14 23.69
CA GLY A 158 -8.66 -5.00 22.52
C GLY A 158 -7.81 -4.57 21.33
N TYR A 159 -7.56 -5.49 20.40
CA TYR A 159 -6.92 -5.17 19.12
C TYR A 159 -7.95 -4.60 18.14
N PRO A 160 -7.58 -3.58 17.33
CA PRO A 160 -8.39 -3.17 16.21
C PRO A 160 -8.57 -4.33 15.23
N SER A 161 -9.70 -4.37 14.55
CA SER A 161 -9.93 -5.38 13.50
C SER A 161 -9.01 -5.13 12.31
N ALA A 162 -8.85 -6.14 11.44
CA ALA A 162 -8.12 -5.95 10.18
C ALA A 162 -8.71 -4.83 9.32
N HIS A 163 -10.04 -4.64 9.38
CA HIS A 163 -10.73 -3.55 8.70
C HIS A 163 -10.34 -2.18 9.28
N ASP A 164 -10.37 -2.01 10.61
CA ASP A 164 -9.98 -0.74 11.26
C ASP A 164 -8.52 -0.38 10.97
N ILE A 165 -7.63 -1.38 10.96
CA ILE A 165 -6.22 -1.19 10.61
C ILE A 165 -6.10 -0.73 9.16
N ARG A 166 -6.83 -1.37 8.23
CA ARG A 166 -6.84 -1.01 6.80
C ARG A 166 -7.33 0.43 6.59
N GLU A 167 -8.46 0.81 7.19
CA GLU A 167 -9.02 2.16 7.06
C GLU A 167 -8.04 3.23 7.55
N ARG A 168 -7.42 3.00 8.71
CA ARG A 168 -6.37 3.90 9.21
C ARG A 168 -5.17 3.99 8.27
N THR A 169 -4.72 2.87 7.70
CA THR A 169 -3.61 2.86 6.74
C THR A 169 -3.96 3.65 5.48
N LEU A 170 -5.18 3.50 4.94
CA LEU A 170 -5.63 4.26 3.77
C LEU A 170 -5.69 5.76 4.05
N GLN A 171 -6.20 6.16 5.21
CA GLN A 171 -6.20 7.57 5.64
C GLN A 171 -4.78 8.14 5.74
N GLN A 172 -3.83 7.37 6.27
CA GLN A 172 -2.44 7.80 6.39
C GLN A 172 -1.74 7.91 5.03
N ILE A 173 -1.98 6.98 4.11
CA ILE A 173 -1.42 7.04 2.75
C ILE A 173 -1.98 8.25 2.00
N ALA A 174 -3.28 8.53 2.12
CA ALA A 174 -3.90 9.68 1.46
C ALA A 174 -3.33 11.04 1.95
N ALA A 175 -2.88 11.11 3.20
CA ALA A 175 -2.24 12.28 3.78
C ALA A 175 -0.71 12.32 3.58
N ALA A 176 -0.11 11.23 3.10
CA ALA A 176 1.33 11.15 2.91
C ALA A 176 1.75 11.87 1.61
N PRO A 177 2.98 12.41 1.55
CA PRO A 177 3.54 12.88 0.29
C PRO A 177 3.56 11.76 -0.75
N ASP A 178 3.34 12.10 -2.03
CA ASP A 178 3.46 11.13 -3.11
C ASP A 178 4.88 10.54 -3.15
N PRO A 179 5.06 9.23 -2.90
CA PRO A 179 6.38 8.61 -2.91
C PRO A 179 7.03 8.61 -4.31
N TYR A 180 6.26 8.85 -5.38
CA TYR A 180 6.74 8.91 -6.75
C TYR A 180 7.01 10.34 -7.25
N GLY A 181 6.84 11.35 -6.39
CA GLY A 181 7.18 12.74 -6.70
C GLY A 181 6.39 13.35 -7.86
N ARG A 182 5.18 12.86 -8.15
CA ARG A 182 4.33 13.49 -9.16
C ARG A 182 3.74 14.75 -8.55
N VAL A 183 4.33 15.88 -8.91
CA VAL A 183 3.64 17.15 -8.83
C VAL A 183 2.48 17.05 -9.82
N GLY A 184 1.25 17.15 -9.29
CA GLY A 184 0.03 17.12 -10.11
C GLY A 184 -0.01 18.19 -11.19
#